data_AF-A0A0F9AU23-F1
#
_entry.id   AF-A0A0F9AU23-F1
#
_cell.length_a   1.000
_cell.length_b   1.000
_cell.length_c   1.000
_cell.angle_alpha   90.00
_cell.angle_beta   90.00
_cell.angle_gamma   90.00
#
_symmetry.space_group_name_H-M   'P 1'
#
loop_
_entity.id
_entity.type
_entity.pdbx_description
1 polymer ?
#
loop_
_entity_poly.entity_id
_entity_poly.type
_entity_poly.pdbx_seq_one_letter_code
_entity_poly.pdbx_strand_id
1 'polypeptide(L)'
;MPQTVKELEKWKMRINLGENFRKEKGRASTWKKLWKYYRNEFPNMANIIPVNITFGIGRSMLPQVYFRTPSVSIRARKPQFQENVALIEAIDNLLLKKLRIKEQMKLLLTDVYITGIGVLKFGYDSLYHGVVPEELDQLSFFESQMEGTPLEGVVKELRDDDDTIEYHDLVAEEMPWALRWDPTSFIVEPGVRDLDSAQWCGFYSLRPVEDVKKDPAYDNTKDIQGTRTHRGVDRRNYFGPRAKHLDKRDPQIELVELFEIYDLREQRMYVYGKDHDKWLRNEKWDIPMDGFPCEVLYFNKTGDDFYPVSDAQYILTQQDELNDLRTHEAE
;
A
#
# COMPACT_ATOMS: atom_id res chain seq x y z
N MET A 1 32.08 -6.62 12.94
CA MET A 1 30.79 -6.08 13.46
C MET A 1 30.66 -4.53 13.56
N PRO A 2 31.48 -3.65 12.95
CA PRO A 2 31.20 -2.20 12.96
C PRO A 2 30.70 -1.58 11.63
N GLN A 3 30.63 -2.33 10.53
CA GLN A 3 30.24 -1.78 9.21
C GLN A 3 28.72 -1.80 8.99
N THR A 4 28.03 -2.87 9.38
CA THR A 4 26.59 -3.06 9.17
C THR A 4 25.73 -2.08 10.00
N VAL A 5 26.14 -1.75 11.22
CA VAL A 5 25.43 -0.77 12.07
C VAL A 5 25.56 0.65 11.50
N LYS A 6 26.76 1.04 11.05
CA LYS A 6 26.99 2.35 10.41
C LYS A 6 26.21 2.49 9.11
N GLU A 7 26.07 1.40 8.37
CA GLU A 7 25.26 1.34 7.16
C GLU A 7 23.77 1.52 7.47
N LEU A 8 23.26 0.86 8.51
CA LEU A 8 21.88 1.03 8.97
C LEU A 8 21.61 2.49 9.40
N GLU A 9 22.50 3.09 10.18
CA GLU A 9 22.37 4.51 10.58
C GLU A 9 22.33 5.45 9.37
N LYS A 10 23.15 5.19 8.35
CA LYS A 10 23.15 5.95 7.10
C LYS A 10 21.81 5.81 6.37
N TRP A 11 21.21 4.61 6.33
CA TRP A 11 19.90 4.39 5.73
C TRP A 11 18.77 5.04 6.53
N LYS A 12 18.80 4.97 7.87
CA LYS A 12 17.87 5.71 8.74
C LYS A 12 17.93 7.21 8.43
N MET A 13 19.12 7.77 8.25
CA MET A 13 19.29 9.18 7.84
C MET A 13 18.71 9.46 6.44
N ARG A 14 18.97 8.61 5.45
CA ARG A 14 18.41 8.75 4.09
C ARG A 14 16.89 8.72 4.07
N ILE A 15 16.29 7.80 4.82
CA ILE A 15 14.84 7.70 4.98
C ILE A 15 14.27 8.96 5.60
N ASN A 16 14.89 9.48 6.67
CA ASN A 16 14.47 10.74 7.28
C ASN A 16 14.54 11.93 6.30
N LEU A 17 15.59 11.98 5.46
CA LEU A 17 15.69 13.00 4.40
C LEU A 17 14.58 12.84 3.35
N GLY A 18 14.26 11.60 2.94
CA GLY A 18 13.16 11.29 2.02
C GLY A 18 11.79 11.69 2.59
N GLU A 19 11.55 11.42 3.88
CA GLU A 19 10.34 11.87 4.55
C GLU A 19 10.21 13.39 4.60
N ASN A 20 11.33 14.09 4.86
CA ASN A 20 11.36 15.55 4.86
C ASN A 20 11.14 16.12 3.46
N PHE A 21 11.76 15.53 2.45
CA PHE A 21 11.53 15.86 1.04
C PHE A 21 10.05 15.76 0.69
N ARG A 22 9.38 14.67 1.07
CA ARG A 22 7.93 14.51 0.90
C ARG A 22 7.11 15.55 1.68
N LYS A 23 7.50 15.89 2.91
CA LYS A 23 6.80 16.91 3.72
C LYS A 23 6.88 18.29 3.06
N GLU A 24 8.07 18.67 2.59
CA GLU A 24 8.33 19.99 2.02
C GLU A 24 7.81 20.13 0.59
N LYS A 25 8.21 19.21 -0.31
CA LYS A 25 7.85 19.27 -1.75
C LYS A 25 6.47 18.70 -2.03
N GLY A 26 6.16 17.56 -1.43
CA GLY A 26 4.84 16.93 -1.55
C GLY A 26 3.74 17.66 -0.79
N ARG A 27 4.07 18.62 0.09
CA ARG A 27 3.09 19.34 0.91
C ARG A 27 2.21 18.35 1.69
N ALA A 28 2.84 17.29 2.21
CA ALA A 28 2.13 16.14 2.79
C ALA A 28 1.23 16.50 3.99
N SER A 29 1.47 17.64 4.65
CA SER A 29 0.57 18.19 5.67
C SER A 29 -0.84 18.48 5.11
N THR A 30 -0.91 18.94 3.87
CA THR A 30 -2.17 19.25 3.16
C THR A 30 -2.92 17.99 2.76
N TRP A 31 -2.23 16.87 2.48
CA TRP A 31 -2.89 15.62 2.06
C TRP A 31 -3.89 15.10 3.09
N LYS A 32 -3.56 15.17 4.39
CA LYS A 32 -4.48 14.79 5.46
C LYS A 32 -5.74 15.67 5.48
N LYS A 33 -5.59 16.97 5.22
CA LYS A 33 -6.72 17.92 5.11
C LYS A 33 -7.58 17.57 3.89
N LEU A 34 -6.98 17.33 2.73
CA LEU A 34 -7.69 16.99 1.50
C LEU A 34 -8.45 15.66 1.60
N TRP A 35 -7.86 14.64 2.25
CA TRP A 35 -8.56 13.39 2.52
C TRP A 35 -9.81 13.58 3.38
N LYS A 36 -9.74 14.42 4.41
CA LYS A 36 -10.89 14.77 5.25
C LYS A 36 -11.95 15.48 4.42
N TYR A 37 -11.56 16.46 3.61
CA TYR A 37 -12.49 17.21 2.76
C TYR A 37 -13.19 16.29 1.76
N TYR A 38 -12.45 15.38 1.12
CA TYR A 38 -13.03 14.38 0.23
C TYR A 38 -14.05 13.48 0.94
N ARG A 39 -13.86 13.17 2.23
CA ARG A 39 -14.79 12.41 3.08
C ARG A 39 -15.91 13.25 3.69
N ASN A 40 -16.03 14.52 3.29
CA ASN A 40 -16.98 15.48 3.85
C ASN A 40 -16.73 15.83 5.32
N GLU A 41 -15.50 15.63 5.82
CA GLU A 41 -15.08 15.99 7.17
C GLU A 41 -14.41 17.38 7.14
N PHE A 42 -15.16 18.41 7.51
CA PHE A 42 -14.67 19.78 7.57
C PHE A 42 -14.38 20.22 9.00
N PRO A 43 -13.44 21.16 9.21
CA PRO A 43 -13.23 21.81 10.50
C PRO A 43 -14.55 22.44 10.96
N ASN A 44 -14.88 22.31 12.25
CA ASN A 44 -16.03 22.97 12.86
C ASN A 44 -17.38 22.66 12.19
N MET A 45 -17.61 21.41 11.75
CA MET A 45 -18.85 20.95 11.10
C MET A 45 -20.16 21.37 11.80
N ALA A 46 -20.13 21.61 13.12
CA ALA A 46 -21.29 22.09 13.88
C ALA A 46 -21.71 23.54 13.54
N ASN A 47 -20.77 24.37 13.08
CA ASN A 47 -20.94 25.81 12.89
C ASN A 47 -20.77 26.24 11.42
N ILE A 48 -20.65 25.30 10.49
CA ILE A 48 -20.48 25.62 9.07
C ILE A 48 -21.56 24.94 8.24
N ILE A 49 -21.86 25.53 7.09
CA ILE A 49 -22.70 24.91 6.06
C ILE A 49 -21.79 24.42 4.94
N PRO A 50 -21.37 23.13 4.96
CA PRO A 50 -20.37 22.64 4.02
C PRO A 50 -20.99 22.40 2.64
N VAL A 51 -20.29 22.84 1.61
CA VAL A 51 -20.59 22.49 0.22
C VAL A 51 -19.34 21.84 -0.37
N ASN A 52 -19.36 20.52 -0.46
CA ASN A 52 -18.18 19.74 -0.80
C ASN A 52 -17.92 19.69 -2.32
N ILE A 53 -17.36 20.79 -2.84
CA ILE A 53 -16.93 20.87 -4.25
C ILE A 53 -15.74 19.93 -4.52
N THR A 54 -14.89 19.68 -3.52
CA THR A 54 -13.73 18.78 -3.66
C THR A 54 -14.17 17.36 -4.00
N PHE A 55 -15.19 16.84 -3.31
CA PHE A 55 -15.80 15.55 -3.62
C PHE A 55 -16.57 15.59 -4.94
N GLY A 56 -17.36 16.64 -5.19
CA GLY A 56 -18.17 16.78 -6.39
C GLY A 56 -17.33 16.75 -7.68
N ILE A 57 -16.26 17.53 -7.72
CA ILE A 57 -15.34 17.58 -8.86
C ILE A 57 -14.64 16.24 -9.02
N GLY A 58 -14.04 15.68 -7.96
CA GLY A 58 -13.38 14.38 -8.01
C GLY A 58 -14.31 13.27 -8.50
N ARG A 59 -15.56 13.23 -8.03
CA ARG A 59 -16.56 12.25 -8.45
C ARG A 59 -16.98 12.40 -9.92
N SER A 60 -16.90 13.60 -10.48
CA SER A 60 -17.18 13.85 -11.90
C SER A 60 -16.00 13.51 -12.81
N MET A 61 -14.76 13.73 -12.34
CA MET A 61 -13.53 13.57 -13.11
C MET A 61 -13.03 12.13 -13.13
N LEU A 62 -12.94 11.47 -11.97
CA LEU A 62 -12.36 10.12 -11.84
C LEU A 62 -13.01 9.06 -12.76
N PRO A 63 -14.35 9.03 -12.93
CA PRO A 63 -14.99 8.06 -13.82
C PRO A 63 -14.64 8.25 -15.31
N GLN A 64 -14.28 9.47 -15.73
CA GLN A 64 -13.93 9.76 -17.13
C GLN A 64 -12.57 9.15 -17.50
N VAL A 65 -11.63 9.18 -16.55
CA VAL A 65 -10.30 8.59 -16.71
C VAL A 65 -10.38 7.05 -16.69
N TYR A 66 -11.29 6.49 -15.87
CA TYR A 66 -11.39 5.06 -15.62
C TYR A 66 -12.66 4.40 -16.22
N PHE A 67 -13.12 4.87 -17.38
CA PHE A 67 -14.39 4.40 -17.94
C PHE A 67 -14.38 2.90 -18.31
N ARG A 68 -13.19 2.31 -18.59
CA ARG A 68 -13.05 0.93 -19.06
C ARG A 68 -12.22 0.08 -18.12
N THR A 69 -12.56 -1.21 -18.05
CA THR A 69 -11.68 -2.20 -17.41
C THR A 69 -10.37 -2.27 -18.22
N PRO A 70 -9.20 -2.19 -17.58
CA PRO A 70 -7.93 -2.29 -18.28
C PRO A 70 -7.84 -3.65 -18.96
N SER A 71 -7.39 -3.64 -20.21
CA SER A 71 -7.12 -4.84 -21.00
C SER A 71 -5.83 -4.62 -21.76
N VAL A 72 -5.01 -5.66 -21.87
CA VAL A 72 -3.79 -5.64 -22.67
C VAL A 72 -4.14 -6.15 -24.07
N SER A 73 -3.62 -5.47 -25.09
CA SER A 73 -3.64 -5.95 -26.46
C SER A 73 -2.21 -6.21 -26.89
N ILE A 74 -1.94 -7.43 -27.36
CA ILE A 74 -0.58 -7.86 -27.67
C ILE A 74 -0.43 -7.88 -29.19
N ARG A 75 0.72 -7.41 -29.67
CA ARG A 75 1.06 -7.45 -31.09
C ARG A 75 2.45 -8.06 -31.26
N ALA A 76 2.52 -9.14 -32.02
CA ALA A 76 3.80 -9.75 -32.36
C ALA A 76 4.64 -8.79 -33.24
N ARG A 77 5.85 -8.45 -32.78
CA ARG A 77 6.81 -7.67 -33.58
C ARG A 77 7.44 -8.50 -34.71
N LYS A 78 7.48 -9.83 -34.57
CA LYS A 78 8.03 -10.77 -35.56
C LYS A 78 6.93 -11.72 -36.03
N PRO A 79 6.86 -12.07 -37.34
CA PRO A 79 5.82 -12.96 -37.87
C PRO A 79 5.74 -14.32 -37.17
N GLN A 80 6.88 -14.85 -36.71
CA GLN A 80 6.99 -16.16 -36.05
C GLN A 80 6.14 -16.32 -34.79
N PHE A 81 5.79 -15.22 -34.11
CA PHE A 81 5.02 -15.26 -32.87
C PHE A 81 3.54 -14.92 -33.05
N GLN A 82 3.07 -14.69 -34.28
CA GLN A 82 1.68 -14.27 -34.54
C GLN A 82 0.65 -15.28 -34.04
N GLU A 83 0.94 -16.58 -34.16
CA GLU A 83 0.04 -17.66 -33.74
C GLU A 83 -0.21 -17.66 -32.23
N ASN A 84 0.79 -17.29 -31.43
CA ASN A 84 0.69 -17.30 -29.96
C ASN A 84 0.05 -16.03 -29.39
N VAL A 85 -0.09 -14.96 -30.17
CA VAL A 85 -0.58 -13.65 -29.68
C VAL A 85 -1.95 -13.77 -29.02
N ALA A 86 -2.88 -14.46 -29.67
CA ALA A 86 -4.25 -14.58 -29.16
C ALA A 86 -4.30 -15.31 -27.81
N LEU A 87 -3.45 -16.34 -27.62
CA LEU A 87 -3.36 -17.08 -26.38
C LEU A 87 -2.75 -16.23 -25.26
N ILE A 88 -1.61 -15.58 -25.52
CA ILE A 88 -0.94 -14.73 -24.52
C ILE A 88 -1.85 -13.57 -24.11
N GLU A 89 -2.52 -12.93 -25.07
CA GLU A 89 -3.47 -11.85 -24.79
C GLU A 89 -4.64 -12.33 -23.93
N ALA A 90 -5.17 -13.53 -24.17
CA ALA A 90 -6.23 -14.09 -23.35
C ALA A 90 -5.76 -14.39 -21.91
N ILE A 91 -4.54 -14.93 -21.76
CA ILE A 91 -3.93 -15.23 -20.45
C ILE A 91 -3.70 -13.94 -19.66
N ASP A 92 -3.08 -12.92 -20.26
CA ASP A 92 -2.79 -11.66 -19.58
C ASP A 92 -4.08 -10.95 -19.16
N ASN A 93 -5.10 -10.94 -20.02
CA ASN A 93 -6.40 -10.36 -19.67
C ASN A 93 -7.15 -11.15 -18.59
N LEU A 94 -6.95 -12.47 -18.50
CA LEU A 94 -7.46 -13.27 -17.39
C LEU A 94 -6.72 -12.93 -16.09
N LEU A 95 -5.39 -12.81 -16.16
CA LEU A 95 -4.54 -12.44 -15.03
C LEU A 95 -4.94 -11.07 -14.46
N LEU A 96 -5.08 -10.04 -15.29
CA LEU A 96 -5.51 -8.70 -14.87
C LEU A 96 -6.87 -8.70 -14.14
N LYS A 97 -7.79 -9.59 -14.53
CA LYS A 97 -9.07 -9.78 -13.84
C LYS A 97 -8.89 -10.46 -12.49
N LYS A 98 -8.08 -11.52 -12.41
CA LYS A 98 -7.78 -12.25 -11.16
C LYS A 98 -7.11 -11.33 -10.13
N LEU A 99 -6.17 -10.50 -10.57
CA LEU A 99 -5.48 -9.52 -9.72
C LEU A 99 -6.33 -8.31 -9.32
N ARG A 100 -7.58 -8.22 -9.80
CA ARG A 100 -8.49 -7.10 -9.56
C ARG A 100 -7.84 -5.73 -9.78
N ILE A 101 -7.00 -5.60 -10.82
CA ILE A 101 -6.30 -4.35 -11.16
C ILE A 101 -7.26 -3.17 -11.29
N LYS A 102 -8.49 -3.45 -11.74
CA LYS A 102 -9.58 -2.47 -11.80
C LYS A 102 -9.86 -1.77 -10.48
N GLU A 103 -9.85 -2.50 -9.37
CA GLU A 103 -10.11 -1.96 -8.05
C GLU A 103 -8.92 -1.17 -7.54
N GLN A 104 -7.71 -1.71 -7.74
CA GLN A 104 -6.46 -1.05 -7.36
C GLN A 104 -6.27 0.27 -8.11
N MET A 105 -6.57 0.31 -9.41
CA MET A 105 -6.51 1.54 -10.21
C MET A 105 -7.52 2.60 -9.75
N LYS A 106 -8.73 2.23 -9.31
CA LYS A 106 -9.69 3.22 -8.79
C LYS A 106 -9.18 3.91 -7.53
N LEU A 107 -8.56 3.14 -6.64
CA LEU A 107 -7.94 3.68 -5.44
C LEU A 107 -6.74 4.57 -5.81
N LEU A 108 -5.89 4.07 -6.71
CA LEU A 108 -4.73 4.80 -7.24
C LEU A 108 -5.11 6.16 -7.82
N LEU A 109 -6.16 6.23 -8.66
CA LEU A 109 -6.60 7.50 -9.25
C LEU A 109 -7.15 8.47 -8.21
N THR A 110 -7.80 7.94 -7.16
CA THR A 110 -8.25 8.75 -6.02
C THR A 110 -7.04 9.34 -5.28
N ASP A 111 -5.98 8.56 -5.12
CA ASP A 111 -4.73 9.02 -4.51
C ASP A 111 -4.07 10.11 -5.32
N VAL A 112 -4.00 9.95 -6.64
CA VAL A 112 -3.39 10.95 -7.53
C VAL A 112 -4.19 12.26 -7.48
N TYR A 113 -5.53 12.17 -7.49
CA TYR A 113 -6.40 13.34 -7.36
C TYR A 113 -6.15 14.12 -6.06
N ILE A 114 -5.91 13.42 -4.95
CA ILE A 114 -5.76 14.02 -3.62
C ILE A 114 -4.32 14.45 -3.32
N THR A 115 -3.35 13.59 -3.62
CA THR A 115 -1.94 13.75 -3.22
C THR A 115 -1.01 14.15 -4.35
N GLY A 116 -1.47 14.03 -5.60
CA GLY A 116 -0.70 14.33 -6.81
C GLY A 116 0.04 13.11 -7.37
N ILE A 117 0.20 12.06 -6.56
CA ILE A 117 0.84 10.81 -6.94
C ILE A 117 -0.03 9.60 -6.57
N GLY A 118 0.14 8.50 -7.28
CA GLY A 118 -0.44 7.21 -6.92
C GLY A 118 0.63 6.15 -7.03
N VAL A 119 0.77 5.30 -6.02
CA VAL A 119 1.81 4.27 -6.00
C VAL A 119 1.18 2.90 -6.15
N LEU A 120 1.64 2.13 -7.14
CA LEU A 120 1.23 0.75 -7.34
C LEU A 120 2.46 -0.14 -7.12
N LYS A 121 2.50 -0.85 -5.99
CA LYS A 121 3.56 -1.82 -5.68
C LYS A 121 3.20 -3.16 -6.32
N PHE A 122 4.17 -3.87 -6.87
CA PHE A 122 3.97 -5.21 -7.39
C PHE A 122 5.04 -6.15 -6.88
N GLY A 123 4.73 -7.44 -6.92
CA GLY A 123 5.62 -8.51 -6.50
C GLY A 123 5.11 -9.85 -6.99
N TYR A 124 5.73 -10.90 -6.50
CA TYR A 124 5.42 -12.28 -6.86
C TYR A 124 5.37 -13.13 -5.60
N ASP A 125 4.49 -14.14 -5.60
CA ASP A 125 4.36 -15.15 -4.56
C ASP A 125 3.76 -14.62 -3.25
N SER A 126 4.53 -13.88 -2.45
CA SER A 126 4.08 -13.37 -1.17
C SER A 126 4.38 -11.88 -0.99
N LEU A 127 3.54 -11.19 -0.22
CA LEU A 127 3.82 -9.84 0.27
C LEU A 127 4.60 -9.94 1.58
N TYR A 128 4.21 -10.88 2.43
CA TYR A 128 4.92 -11.29 3.65
C TYR A 128 5.25 -12.77 3.56
N HIS A 129 6.49 -13.16 3.89
CA HIS A 129 6.96 -14.53 3.66
C HIS A 129 6.49 -15.39 4.84
N GLY A 130 5.19 -15.58 5.00
CA GLY A 130 4.61 -16.36 6.07
C GLY A 130 4.25 -17.77 5.64
N VAL A 131 4.84 -18.74 6.34
CA VAL A 131 4.77 -20.21 6.17
C VAL A 131 5.77 -20.77 5.15
N VAL A 132 6.43 -21.84 5.59
CA VAL A 132 7.42 -22.62 4.86
C VAL A 132 6.71 -23.37 3.72
N PRO A 133 7.22 -23.34 2.48
CA PRO A 133 6.57 -23.99 1.32
C PRO A 133 6.19 -25.47 1.55
N GLU A 134 6.97 -26.22 2.36
CA GLU A 134 6.75 -27.66 2.57
C GLU A 134 5.46 -28.02 3.31
N GLU A 135 4.91 -27.13 4.15
CA GLU A 135 3.71 -27.43 4.95
C GLU A 135 2.42 -27.11 4.17
N LEU A 136 2.45 -26.08 3.32
CA LEU A 136 1.35 -25.68 2.43
C LEU A 136 1.17 -26.62 1.23
N ASP A 137 2.26 -27.12 0.66
CA ASP A 137 2.23 -28.01 -0.51
C ASP A 137 1.60 -29.38 -0.15
N GLN A 138 1.80 -29.84 1.09
CA GLN A 138 1.16 -31.06 1.59
C GLN A 138 -0.34 -30.86 1.84
N LEU A 139 -0.73 -29.76 2.49
CA LEU A 139 -2.12 -29.49 2.85
C LEU A 139 -3.00 -29.14 1.63
N SER A 140 -2.49 -28.34 0.69
CA SER A 140 -3.16 -28.02 -0.58
C SER A 140 -3.34 -29.26 -1.47
N PHE A 141 -2.36 -30.16 -1.49
CA PHE A 141 -2.49 -31.49 -2.10
C PHE A 141 -3.61 -32.32 -1.46
N PHE A 142 -3.72 -32.32 -0.12
CA PHE A 142 -4.82 -32.99 0.59
C PHE A 142 -6.19 -32.35 0.33
N GLU A 143 -6.28 -31.02 0.27
CA GLU A 143 -7.53 -30.30 -0.05
C GLU A 143 -8.05 -30.64 -1.45
N SER A 144 -7.15 -30.70 -2.45
CA SER A 144 -7.50 -31.07 -3.83
C SER A 144 -8.07 -32.49 -3.95
N GLN A 145 -7.70 -33.40 -3.03
CA GLN A 145 -8.24 -34.77 -2.98
C GLN A 145 -9.54 -34.89 -2.15
N MET A 146 -9.86 -33.89 -1.33
CA MET A 146 -10.97 -33.92 -0.37
C MET A 146 -12.15 -33.04 -0.78
N GLU A 147 -12.03 -32.28 -1.87
CA GLU A 147 -13.07 -31.39 -2.41
C GLU A 147 -14.36 -32.18 -2.72
N GLY A 148 -15.48 -31.80 -2.08
CA GLY A 148 -16.76 -32.51 -2.21
C GLY A 148 -16.97 -33.70 -1.27
N THR A 149 -16.05 -33.96 -0.33
CA THR A 149 -16.23 -34.95 0.73
C THR A 149 -16.81 -34.33 2.01
N PRO A 150 -17.48 -35.11 2.88
CA PRO A 150 -17.96 -34.61 4.19
C PRO A 150 -16.84 -34.14 5.14
N LEU A 151 -15.58 -34.39 4.79
CA LEU A 151 -14.37 -34.02 5.53
C LEU A 151 -13.79 -32.66 5.10
N GLU A 152 -14.30 -32.05 4.02
CA GLU A 152 -13.85 -30.73 3.54
C GLU A 152 -13.97 -29.65 4.64
N GLY A 153 -15.03 -29.71 5.45
CA GLY A 153 -15.23 -28.80 6.58
C GLY A 153 -14.22 -29.00 7.73
N VAL A 154 -13.72 -30.22 7.91
CA VAL A 154 -12.77 -30.56 8.98
C VAL A 154 -11.34 -30.15 8.60
N VAL A 155 -10.96 -30.26 7.31
CA VAL A 155 -9.66 -29.80 6.82
C VAL A 155 -9.55 -28.27 6.86
N LYS A 156 -10.64 -27.55 6.51
CA LYS A 156 -10.73 -26.09 6.68
C LYS A 156 -10.66 -25.65 8.15
N GLU A 157 -11.14 -26.45 9.10
CA GLU A 157 -11.03 -26.19 10.54
C GLU A 157 -9.65 -26.57 11.12
N LEU A 158 -8.90 -27.47 10.47
CA LEU A 158 -7.53 -27.86 10.83
C LEU A 158 -6.45 -26.89 10.31
N ARG A 159 -6.81 -26.02 9.37
CA ARG A 159 -6.07 -24.79 9.13
C ARG A 159 -6.22 -23.97 10.40
N ASP A 160 -5.24 -24.06 11.30
CA ASP A 160 -5.11 -23.07 12.37
C ASP A 160 -4.98 -21.70 11.67
N ASP A 161 -6.10 -20.97 11.58
CA ASP A 161 -6.19 -19.61 11.03
C ASP A 161 -5.24 -18.60 11.75
N ASP A 162 -4.52 -19.07 12.78
CA ASP A 162 -3.63 -18.32 13.67
C ASP A 162 -2.16 -18.23 13.17
N ASP A 163 -1.79 -18.97 12.13
CA ASP A 163 -0.41 -18.98 11.58
C ASP A 163 -0.27 -18.39 10.15
N THR A 164 -1.36 -18.02 9.49
CA THR A 164 -1.27 -17.30 8.21
C THR A 164 -0.93 -15.83 8.41
N ILE A 165 0.28 -15.43 8.00
CA ILE A 165 0.77 -14.05 8.09
C ILE A 165 0.35 -13.21 6.86
N GLU A 166 -0.02 -13.86 5.77
CA GLU A 166 -0.55 -13.19 4.58
C GLU A 166 -2.06 -13.01 4.72
N TYR A 167 -2.49 -11.75 4.82
CA TYR A 167 -3.90 -11.39 5.03
C TYR A 167 -4.59 -10.89 3.77
N HIS A 168 -3.85 -10.68 2.68
CA HIS A 168 -4.35 -9.96 1.53
C HIS A 168 -4.86 -10.92 0.43
N ASP A 169 -6.17 -10.99 0.21
CA ASP A 169 -6.81 -11.91 -0.77
C ASP A 169 -6.26 -11.86 -2.21
N LEU A 170 -5.64 -10.74 -2.62
CA LEU A 170 -5.03 -10.58 -3.95
C LEU A 170 -3.58 -11.04 -4.04
N VAL A 171 -2.99 -11.48 -2.93
CA VAL A 171 -1.68 -12.09 -2.85
C VAL A 171 -1.91 -13.59 -2.75
N ALA A 172 -1.28 -14.35 -3.64
CA ALA A 172 -1.41 -15.79 -3.70
C ALA A 172 -0.08 -16.38 -4.14
N GLU A 173 0.21 -17.57 -3.64
CA GLU A 173 1.41 -18.32 -3.98
C GLU A 173 1.54 -18.53 -5.48
N GLU A 174 2.78 -18.46 -5.96
CA GLU A 174 3.14 -18.58 -7.38
C GLU A 174 2.39 -17.63 -8.33
N MET A 175 1.80 -16.55 -7.81
CA MET A 175 1.08 -15.56 -8.59
C MET A 175 1.75 -14.18 -8.44
N PRO A 176 1.84 -13.39 -9.52
CA PRO A 176 2.15 -11.98 -9.37
C PRO A 176 1.02 -11.28 -8.63
N TRP A 177 1.33 -10.22 -7.90
CA TRP A 177 0.34 -9.34 -7.29
C TRP A 177 0.67 -7.88 -7.60
N ALA A 178 -0.35 -7.03 -7.62
CA ALA A 178 -0.19 -5.59 -7.77
C ALA A 178 -1.19 -4.87 -6.87
N LEU A 179 -0.68 -4.11 -5.92
CA LEU A 179 -1.45 -3.48 -4.85
C LEU A 179 -1.21 -1.98 -4.83
N ARG A 180 -2.29 -1.21 -4.65
CA ARG A 180 -2.19 0.22 -4.34
C ARG A 180 -1.45 0.37 -3.01
N TRP A 181 -0.36 1.12 -3.04
CA TRP A 181 0.38 1.50 -1.85
C TRP A 181 0.02 2.92 -1.44
N ASP A 182 -0.02 3.18 -0.14
CA ASP A 182 -0.36 4.52 0.34
C ASP A 182 0.75 5.54 0.02
N PRO A 183 0.43 6.68 -0.64
CA PRO A 183 1.42 7.71 -0.91
C PRO A 183 2.10 8.28 0.35
N THR A 184 1.42 8.29 1.51
CA THR A 184 2.02 8.73 2.78
C THR A 184 2.94 7.66 3.39
N SER A 185 2.94 6.46 2.83
CA SER A 185 3.83 5.36 3.18
C SER A 185 4.92 5.11 2.14
N PHE A 186 4.93 5.87 1.04
CA PHE A 186 5.97 5.78 0.01
C PHE A 186 7.02 6.88 0.18
N ILE A 187 8.28 6.51 0.06
CA ILE A 187 9.45 7.37 0.24
C ILE A 187 10.36 7.18 -0.95
N VAL A 188 10.92 8.26 -1.46
CA VAL A 188 11.86 8.24 -2.58
C VAL A 188 13.10 9.05 -2.22
N GLU A 189 14.18 8.81 -2.94
CA GLU A 189 15.39 9.61 -2.86
C GLU A 189 15.09 11.12 -3.00
N PRO A 190 15.60 11.97 -2.08
CA PRO A 190 15.44 13.41 -2.19
C PRO A 190 16.05 14.00 -3.47
N GLY A 191 15.30 14.90 -4.12
CA GLY A 191 15.81 15.68 -5.26
C GLY A 191 15.64 15.04 -6.63
N VAL A 192 15.01 13.86 -6.70
CA VAL A 192 14.63 13.22 -7.97
C VAL A 192 13.39 13.88 -8.57
N ARG A 193 13.16 13.67 -9.87
CA ARG A 193 12.01 14.21 -10.62
C ARG A 193 10.99 13.14 -10.99
N ASP A 194 11.44 11.90 -11.02
CA ASP A 194 10.70 10.72 -11.40
C ASP A 194 11.39 9.49 -10.82
N LEU A 195 10.65 8.39 -10.77
CA LEU A 195 11.13 7.15 -10.18
C LEU A 195 12.30 6.55 -10.97
N ASP A 196 12.32 6.72 -12.30
CA ASP A 196 13.39 6.21 -13.18
C ASP A 196 14.75 6.84 -12.87
N SER A 197 14.76 8.09 -12.42
CA SER A 197 15.96 8.81 -11.99
C SER A 197 16.42 8.51 -10.56
N ALA A 198 15.64 7.77 -9.77
CA ALA A 198 15.95 7.49 -8.38
C ALA A 198 16.92 6.31 -8.22
N GLN A 199 17.84 6.41 -7.26
CA GLN A 199 18.75 5.32 -6.90
C GLN A 199 18.09 4.35 -5.91
N TRP A 200 17.18 4.85 -5.09
CA TRP A 200 16.45 4.05 -4.12
C TRP A 200 15.03 4.55 -3.90
N CYS A 201 14.16 3.62 -3.49
CA CYS A 201 12.84 3.93 -2.96
C CYS A 201 12.58 3.12 -1.68
N GLY A 202 11.64 3.57 -0.88
CA GLY A 202 11.28 2.98 0.39
C GLY A 202 9.78 2.87 0.59
N PHE A 203 9.35 1.82 1.26
CA PHE A 203 7.99 1.57 1.68
C PHE A 203 7.95 1.48 3.20
N TYR A 204 7.05 2.26 3.79
CA TYR A 204 6.71 2.18 5.20
C TYR A 204 5.51 1.26 5.39
N SER A 205 5.57 0.38 6.39
CA SER A 205 4.44 -0.45 6.79
C SER A 205 4.34 -0.57 8.32
N LEU A 206 3.15 -0.91 8.79
CA LEU A 206 2.87 -1.24 10.18
C LEU A 206 2.46 -2.71 10.23
N ARG A 207 3.15 -3.51 11.04
CA ARG A 207 2.83 -4.93 11.22
C ARG A 207 2.77 -5.30 12.71
N PRO A 208 1.92 -6.25 13.11
CA PRO A 208 1.97 -6.84 14.44
C PRO A 208 3.35 -7.39 14.78
N VAL A 209 3.78 -7.19 16.02
CA VAL A 209 5.09 -7.68 16.50
C VAL A 209 5.17 -9.21 16.41
N GLU A 210 4.05 -9.90 16.62
CA GLU A 210 3.95 -11.36 16.54
C GLU A 210 4.22 -11.86 15.11
N ASP A 211 3.55 -11.29 14.11
CA ASP A 211 3.75 -11.63 12.70
C ASP A 211 5.19 -11.42 12.24
N VAL A 212 5.80 -10.30 12.65
CA VAL A 212 7.18 -9.97 12.28
C VAL A 212 8.17 -10.93 12.93
N LYS A 213 7.85 -11.49 14.10
CA LYS A 213 8.66 -12.53 14.76
C LYS A 213 8.50 -13.90 14.12
N LYS A 214 7.32 -14.20 13.57
CA LYS A 214 7.03 -15.46 12.88
C LYS A 214 7.50 -15.46 11.42
N ASP A 215 7.76 -14.31 10.80
CA ASP A 215 8.18 -14.17 9.40
C ASP A 215 9.60 -14.74 9.15
N PRO A 216 9.77 -15.90 8.47
CA PRO A 216 11.07 -16.49 8.16
C PRO A 216 11.97 -15.65 7.27
N ALA A 217 11.45 -14.66 6.52
CA ALA A 217 12.31 -13.78 5.74
C ALA A 217 13.01 -12.71 6.59
N TYR A 218 12.71 -12.64 7.90
CA TYR A 218 13.33 -11.70 8.82
C TYR A 218 14.28 -12.37 9.81
N ASP A 219 15.50 -11.86 9.84
CA ASP A 219 16.49 -12.12 10.87
C ASP A 219 16.37 -11.14 12.04
N ASN A 220 17.03 -11.44 13.16
CA ASN A 220 17.16 -10.52 14.31
C ASN A 220 15.82 -10.05 14.92
N THR A 221 14.77 -10.87 14.84
CA THR A 221 13.41 -10.52 15.26
C THR A 221 13.14 -10.61 16.77
N LYS A 222 14.02 -11.30 17.52
CA LYS A 222 13.86 -11.58 18.96
C LYS A 222 13.68 -10.32 19.81
N ASP A 223 14.45 -9.28 19.51
CA ASP A 223 14.51 -8.04 20.29
C ASP A 223 13.52 -6.97 19.77
N ILE A 224 12.68 -7.29 18.78
CA ILE A 224 11.69 -6.34 18.25
C ILE A 224 10.64 -6.02 19.32
N GLN A 225 10.41 -4.72 19.50
CA GLN A 225 9.40 -4.14 20.39
C GLN A 225 8.36 -3.37 19.58
N GLY A 226 7.14 -3.28 20.11
CA GLY A 226 6.08 -2.47 19.50
C GLY A 226 6.37 -0.97 19.62
N THR A 227 6.48 -0.29 18.49
CA THR A 227 6.60 1.17 18.43
C THR A 227 5.24 1.87 18.55
N ARG A 228 4.16 1.19 18.15
CA ARG A 228 2.79 1.70 18.21
C ARG A 228 1.87 0.70 18.88
N THR A 229 0.82 1.23 19.46
CA THR A 229 -0.25 0.43 20.06
C THR A 229 -1.53 0.69 19.31
N HIS A 230 -2.14 -0.35 18.74
CA HIS A 230 -3.53 -0.26 18.31
C HIS A 230 -4.42 -0.65 19.49
N ARG A 231 -5.11 0.34 20.07
CA ARG A 231 -6.25 0.05 20.93
C ARG A 231 -7.42 -0.23 20.01
N GLY A 232 -7.95 -1.45 20.06
CA GLY A 232 -9.19 -1.79 19.36
C GLY A 232 -10.25 -0.72 19.61
N VAL A 233 -11.03 -0.42 18.57
CA VAL A 233 -12.07 0.61 18.61
C VAL A 233 -12.95 0.37 19.83
N ASP A 234 -13.10 1.38 20.69
CA ASP A 234 -14.06 1.31 21.80
C ASP A 234 -15.46 1.16 21.19
N ARG A 235 -15.97 -0.08 21.15
CA ARG A 235 -17.25 -0.46 20.53
C ARG A 235 -18.44 0.34 21.07
N ARG A 236 -18.27 1.02 22.20
CA ARG A 236 -19.24 1.98 22.77
C ARG A 236 -19.58 3.13 21.84
N ASN A 237 -18.63 3.57 21.01
CA ASN A 237 -18.86 4.69 20.08
C ASN A 237 -19.64 4.29 18.82
N TYR A 238 -19.68 3.00 18.45
CA TYR A 238 -20.33 2.52 17.22
C TYR A 238 -21.69 1.86 17.45
N PHE A 239 -21.91 1.15 18.57
CA PHE A 239 -23.12 0.34 18.79
C PHE A 239 -24.13 0.95 19.79
N GLY A 240 -23.87 2.18 20.24
CA GLY A 240 -24.75 2.91 21.15
C GLY A 240 -24.85 2.29 22.56
N PRO A 241 -25.65 2.89 23.46
CA PRO A 241 -25.66 2.57 24.90
C PRO A 241 -26.12 1.15 25.27
N ARG A 242 -26.57 0.35 24.30
CA ARG A 242 -27.08 -1.02 24.50
C ARG A 242 -26.03 -2.12 24.37
N ALA A 243 -24.80 -1.80 23.95
CA ALA A 243 -23.69 -2.76 23.87
C ALA A 243 -22.99 -3.03 25.23
N LYS A 244 -23.71 -2.92 26.36
CA LYS A 244 -23.15 -3.06 27.72
C LYS A 244 -22.71 -4.49 28.09
N HIS A 245 -23.05 -5.50 27.29
CA HIS A 245 -22.80 -6.92 27.60
C HIS A 245 -21.79 -7.62 26.69
N LEU A 246 -21.05 -6.87 25.87
CA LEU A 246 -19.99 -7.40 24.99
C LEU A 246 -18.65 -6.72 25.32
N ASP A 247 -18.22 -6.80 26.58
CA ASP A 247 -16.96 -6.22 27.08
C ASP A 247 -15.75 -7.14 26.78
N LYS A 248 -15.72 -7.75 25.59
CA LYS A 248 -14.47 -8.29 25.04
C LYS A 248 -13.76 -7.10 24.40
N ARG A 249 -12.95 -6.40 25.18
CA ARG A 249 -11.95 -5.48 24.61
C ARG A 249 -11.07 -6.32 23.70
N ASP A 250 -10.90 -5.90 22.45
CA ASP A 250 -9.87 -6.49 21.61
C ASP A 250 -8.52 -6.39 22.35
N PRO A 251 -7.73 -7.46 22.38
CA PRO A 251 -6.40 -7.41 22.97
C PRO A 251 -5.61 -6.27 22.33
N GLN A 252 -4.81 -5.60 23.14
CA GLN A 252 -3.96 -4.52 22.68
C GLN A 252 -2.92 -5.09 21.71
N ILE A 253 -3.03 -4.80 20.42
CA ILE A 253 -2.07 -5.27 19.42
C ILE A 253 -0.90 -4.28 19.39
N GLU A 254 0.29 -4.79 19.68
CA GLU A 254 1.55 -4.07 19.51
C GLU A 254 1.98 -4.14 18.04
N LEU A 255 2.24 -2.97 17.46
CA LEU A 255 2.63 -2.80 16.07
C LEU A 255 4.06 -2.27 16.00
N VAL A 256 4.85 -2.77 15.06
CA VAL A 256 6.18 -2.27 14.71
C VAL A 256 6.14 -1.48 13.40
N GLU A 257 6.86 -0.36 13.38
CA GLU A 257 7.09 0.45 12.17
C GLU A 257 8.26 -0.15 11.38
N LEU A 258 7.98 -0.61 10.16
CA LEU A 258 8.97 -1.20 9.28
C LEU A 258 9.25 -0.30 8.08
N PHE A 259 10.50 -0.27 7.66
CA PHE A 259 10.95 0.36 6.43
C PHE A 259 11.59 -0.69 5.53
N GLU A 260 10.99 -0.89 4.37
CA GLU A 260 11.48 -1.74 3.28
C GLU A 260 12.10 -0.85 2.21
N ILE A 261 13.36 -1.08 1.87
CA ILE A 261 14.14 -0.23 0.96
C ILE A 261 14.62 -1.07 -0.21
N TYR A 262 14.43 -0.55 -1.40
CA TYR A 262 15.02 -1.08 -2.63
C TYR A 262 16.12 -0.14 -3.08
N ASP A 263 17.34 -0.65 -3.21
CA ASP A 263 18.50 0.09 -3.72
C ASP A 263 18.94 -0.49 -5.07
N LEU A 264 18.81 0.30 -6.14
CA LEU A 264 19.22 -0.09 -7.49
C LEU A 264 20.73 -0.09 -7.67
N ARG A 265 21.47 0.70 -6.88
CA ARG A 265 22.92 0.80 -7.01
C ARG A 265 23.61 -0.50 -6.61
N GLU A 266 23.13 -1.09 -5.52
CA GLU A 266 23.69 -2.32 -4.96
C GLU A 266 22.87 -3.55 -5.35
N GLN A 267 21.69 -3.35 -5.96
CA GLN A 267 20.67 -4.37 -6.22
C GLN A 267 20.37 -5.18 -4.95
N ARG A 268 20.05 -4.46 -3.88
CA ARG A 268 19.77 -5.04 -2.56
C ARG A 268 18.43 -4.57 -2.04
N MET A 269 17.80 -5.45 -1.29
CA MET A 269 16.60 -5.14 -0.53
C MET A 269 16.92 -5.18 0.96
N TYR A 270 16.53 -4.12 1.64
CA TYR A 270 16.78 -3.93 3.06
C TYR A 270 15.46 -3.78 3.81
N VAL A 271 15.35 -4.39 4.99
CA VAL A 271 14.23 -4.14 5.92
C VAL A 271 14.78 -3.87 7.30
N TYR A 272 14.29 -2.81 7.96
CA TYR A 272 14.59 -2.55 9.36
C TYR A 272 13.36 -2.01 10.10
N GLY A 273 13.31 -2.28 11.41
CA GLY A 273 12.36 -1.66 12.32
C GLY A 273 12.88 -0.31 12.82
N LYS A 274 12.01 0.69 12.92
CA LYS A 274 12.39 2.08 13.28
C LYS A 274 13.27 2.17 14.53
N ASP A 275 12.86 1.48 15.60
CA ASP A 275 13.54 1.46 16.90
C ASP A 275 14.47 0.24 17.06
N HIS A 276 14.89 -0.37 15.95
CA HIS A 276 15.78 -1.53 15.94
C HIS A 276 17.15 -1.19 15.37
N ASP A 277 18.21 -1.79 15.93
CA ASP A 277 19.60 -1.48 15.60
C ASP A 277 20.25 -2.50 14.67
N LYS A 278 19.47 -3.46 14.17
CA LYS A 278 19.90 -4.49 13.23
C LYS A 278 18.96 -4.56 12.04
N TRP A 279 19.51 -5.00 10.91
CA TRP A 279 18.72 -5.37 9.75
C TRP A 279 17.83 -6.56 10.06
N LEU A 280 16.56 -6.45 9.68
CA LEU A 280 15.62 -7.57 9.63
C LEU A 280 15.82 -8.35 8.34
N ARG A 281 16.05 -7.67 7.23
CA ARG A 281 16.41 -8.29 5.95
C ARG A 281 17.51 -7.47 5.29
N ASN A 282 18.49 -8.15 4.72
CA ASN A 282 19.59 -7.52 3.99
C ASN A 282 20.15 -8.53 3.00
N GLU A 283 19.53 -8.59 1.82
CA GLU A 283 19.87 -9.58 0.80
C GLU A 283 19.90 -8.96 -0.58
N LYS A 284 20.40 -9.75 -1.53
CA LYS A 284 20.37 -9.36 -2.93
C LYS A 284 18.93 -9.41 -3.41
N TRP A 285 18.55 -8.40 -4.16
CA TRP A 285 17.26 -8.38 -4.81
C TRP A 285 17.30 -9.28 -6.05
N ASP A 286 16.65 -10.43 -5.96
CA ASP A 286 16.74 -11.49 -6.98
C ASP A 286 15.56 -11.52 -7.97
N ILE A 287 14.64 -10.55 -7.91
CA ILE A 287 13.56 -10.45 -8.90
C ILE A 287 14.14 -9.89 -10.21
N PRO A 288 14.05 -10.61 -11.34
CA PRO A 288 14.58 -10.17 -12.61
C PRO A 288 13.66 -9.12 -13.23
N MET A 289 13.71 -7.89 -12.72
CA MET A 289 12.96 -6.76 -13.24
C MET A 289 13.85 -5.53 -13.45
N ASP A 290 13.49 -4.72 -14.44
CA ASP A 290 14.10 -3.42 -14.68
C ASP A 290 13.41 -2.38 -13.79
N GLY A 291 14.17 -1.60 -13.03
CA GLY A 291 13.64 -0.52 -12.18
C GLY A 291 13.20 -0.99 -10.79
N PHE A 292 12.27 -0.26 -10.16
CA PHE A 292 11.73 -0.49 -8.79
C PHE A 292 10.46 -1.33 -8.79
N PRO A 293 10.14 -2.11 -7.74
CA PRO A 293 8.95 -2.98 -7.70
C PRO A 293 7.67 -2.17 -7.44
N CYS A 294 7.60 -0.98 -8.02
CA CYS A 294 6.44 -0.12 -8.04
C CYS A 294 6.43 0.77 -9.27
N GLU A 295 5.23 1.18 -9.63
CA GLU A 295 4.98 2.25 -10.59
C GLU A 295 4.37 3.44 -9.86
N VAL A 296 4.69 4.64 -10.33
CA VAL A 296 4.13 5.89 -9.80
C VAL A 296 3.36 6.61 -10.90
N LEU A 297 2.07 6.80 -10.66
CA LEU A 297 1.17 7.55 -11.53
C LEU A 297 1.14 9.02 -11.12
N TYR A 298 1.12 9.90 -12.12
CA TYR A 298 1.03 11.35 -11.96
C TYR A 298 -0.07 11.91 -12.87
N PHE A 299 -0.85 12.90 -12.40
CA PHE A 299 -1.73 13.70 -13.27
C PHE A 299 -1.04 14.96 -13.76
N ASN A 300 -0.43 15.72 -12.85
CA ASN A 300 0.09 17.06 -13.12
C ASN A 300 1.62 17.11 -13.09
N LYS A 301 2.31 16.13 -13.71
CA LYS A 301 3.78 16.04 -13.66
C LYS A 301 4.43 17.31 -14.21
N THR A 302 5.11 18.05 -13.35
CA THR A 302 5.98 19.17 -13.69
C THR A 302 7.41 18.64 -13.67
N GLY A 303 8.15 18.71 -14.77
CA GLY A 303 9.48 18.06 -14.93
C GLY A 303 10.59 18.51 -13.97
N ASP A 304 10.25 19.29 -12.94
CA ASP A 304 11.14 19.87 -11.92
C ASP A 304 10.94 19.27 -10.52
N ASP A 305 9.87 18.53 -10.25
CA ASP A 305 9.56 17.99 -8.92
C ASP A 305 8.92 16.59 -9.01
N PHE A 306 9.32 15.70 -8.10
CA PHE A 306 8.72 14.37 -7.98
C PHE A 306 7.27 14.46 -7.50
N TYR A 307 6.93 15.41 -6.64
CA TYR A 307 5.58 15.53 -6.07
C TYR A 307 4.79 16.69 -6.70
N PRO A 308 4.03 16.45 -7.78
CA PRO A 308 3.24 17.49 -8.42
C PRO A 308 2.09 17.96 -7.52
N VAL A 309 1.58 19.16 -7.81
CA VAL A 309 0.38 19.68 -7.15
C VAL A 309 -0.83 18.86 -7.57
N SER A 310 -1.61 18.40 -6.60
CA SER A 310 -2.82 17.61 -6.85
C SER A 310 -3.99 18.48 -7.32
N ASP A 311 -4.93 17.88 -8.05
CA ASP A 311 -6.14 18.60 -8.50
C ASP A 311 -6.97 19.09 -7.30
N ALA A 312 -7.10 18.27 -6.26
CA ALA A 312 -7.78 18.64 -5.03
C ALA A 312 -7.10 19.85 -4.35
N GLN A 313 -5.78 19.98 -4.46
CA GLN A 313 -5.06 21.12 -3.89
C GLN A 313 -5.37 22.43 -4.61
N TYR A 314 -5.59 22.42 -5.94
CA TYR A 314 -6.02 23.62 -6.67
C TYR A 314 -7.41 24.11 -6.25
N ILE A 315 -8.28 23.19 -5.82
CA ILE A 315 -9.67 23.48 -5.41
C ILE A 315 -9.75 23.93 -3.95
N LEU A 316 -8.74 23.62 -3.13
CA LEU A 316 -8.77 23.78 -1.67
C LEU A 316 -9.17 25.18 -1.22
N THR A 317 -8.60 26.23 -1.83
CA THR A 317 -8.90 27.62 -1.46
C THR A 317 -10.36 27.98 -1.74
N GLN A 318 -10.88 27.59 -2.90
CA GLN A 318 -12.28 27.83 -3.28
C GLN A 318 -13.23 27.06 -2.35
N GLN A 319 -12.85 25.86 -1.93
CA GLN A 319 -13.62 25.05 -0.99
C GLN A 319 -13.75 25.71 0.38
N ASP A 320 -12.65 26.29 0.88
CA ASP A 320 -12.64 27.00 2.16
C ASP A 320 -13.49 28.28 2.07
N GLU A 321 -13.26 29.12 1.05
CA GLU A 321 -14.02 30.37 0.85
C GLU A 321 -15.53 30.13 0.72
N LEU A 322 -15.93 29.09 -0.01
CA LEU A 322 -17.34 28.81 -0.25
C LEU A 322 -18.05 28.32 1.02
N ASN A 323 -17.36 27.55 1.87
CA ASN A 323 -17.90 27.15 3.17
C ASN A 323 -18.07 28.38 4.09
N ASP A 324 -17.11 29.30 4.10
CA ASP A 324 -17.18 30.52 4.91
C ASP A 324 -18.32 31.44 4.45
N LEU A 325 -18.44 31.69 3.14
CA LEU A 325 -19.52 32.50 2.57
C LEU A 325 -20.90 31.92 2.88
N ARG A 326 -21.09 30.61 2.69
CA ARG A 326 -22.37 29.94 2.96
C ARG A 326 -22.76 29.98 4.44
N THR A 327 -21.77 29.94 5.32
CA THR A 327 -21.99 30.05 6.75
C THR A 327 -22.42 31.47 7.11
N HIS A 328 -21.74 32.49 6.57
CA HIS A 328 -22.12 33.90 6.77
C HIS A 328 -23.48 34.28 6.17
N GLU A 329 -23.91 33.69 5.05
CA GLU A 329 -25.24 33.95 4.48
C GLU A 329 -26.39 33.36 5.31
N ALA A 330 -26.10 32.38 6.16
CA ALA A 330 -27.09 31.67 6.96
C ALA A 330 -27.20 32.19 8.41
N GLU A 331 -26.21 32.97 8.86
CA GLU A 331 -26.26 33.80 10.08
C GLU A 331 -27.10 35.07 9.82
#